data_AF-A0A7J4Q7K7-F1
#
_entry.id   AF-A0A7J4Q7K7-F1
#
_cell.length_a   1.000
_cell.length_b   1.000
_cell.length_c   1.000
_cell.angle_alpha   90.00
_cell.angle_beta   90.00
_cell.angle_gamma   90.00
#
_symmetry.space_group_name_H-M   'P 1'
#
loop_
_entity.id
_entity.type
_entity.pdbx_description
1 polymer ?
#
loop_
_entity_poly.entity_id
_entity_poly.type
_entity_poly.pdbx_seq_one_letter_code
_entity_poly.pdbx_strand_id
1 'polypeptide(L)'
;NDIDSLRNTIYNFFSPNASIPDSGTPYYGYSGAVKCLSDGSGDVAFAKDSTVDSYCDNEDINDNEEWCLDRNQYVALDSFGQAPSHPIMYNPSSLDVQTRTAILNSLMSLNYETYVENYTAMGSTFTGCYDISVHVIDEESQRNTCGSEILANILNTPGLVRVTSQDHLGSYSELISNIPGISSYYDDKFEIEE
;
A
#
# COMPACT_ATOMS: atom_id res chain seq x y z
N ASN A 1 1.74 -25.31 16.68
CA ASN A 1 0.50 -24.52 16.68
C ASN A 1 0.69 -23.24 17.44
N ASP A 2 1.51 -22.31 16.93
CA ASP A 2 1.49 -20.93 17.42
C ASP A 2 2.34 -20.06 16.51
N ILE A 3 1.94 -18.81 16.31
CA ILE A 3 2.72 -17.80 15.59
C ILE A 3 4.09 -17.57 16.24
N ASP A 4 4.28 -17.93 17.52
CA ASP A 4 5.60 -18.01 18.15
C ASP A 4 6.57 -18.94 17.39
N SER A 5 6.05 -19.95 16.69
CA SER A 5 6.82 -20.78 15.76
C SER A 5 7.43 -19.96 14.62
N LEU A 6 6.79 -18.89 14.15
CA LEU A 6 7.31 -18.06 13.07
C LEU A 6 8.44 -17.15 13.52
N ARG A 7 8.26 -16.45 14.65
CA ARG A 7 9.35 -15.66 15.22
C ARG A 7 10.54 -16.55 15.54
N ASN A 8 10.30 -17.73 16.13
CA ASN A 8 11.35 -18.72 16.38
C ASN A 8 12.00 -19.24 15.09
N THR A 9 11.24 -19.46 14.02
CA THR A 9 11.80 -19.85 12.72
C THR A 9 12.70 -18.75 12.15
N ILE A 10 12.28 -17.49 12.21
CA ILE A 10 13.07 -16.33 11.78
C ILE A 10 14.34 -16.21 12.63
N TYR A 11 14.25 -16.33 13.95
CA TYR A 11 15.41 -16.28 14.85
C TYR A 11 16.39 -17.42 14.61
N ASN A 12 15.88 -18.63 14.36
CA ASN A 12 16.72 -19.79 14.08
C ASN A 12 17.38 -19.72 12.70
N PHE A 13 16.71 -19.13 11.70
CA PHE A 13 17.22 -19.04 10.33
C PHE A 13 18.20 -17.89 10.15
N PHE A 14 17.87 -16.68 10.63
CA PHE A 14 18.70 -15.49 10.46
C PHE A 14 19.67 -15.31 11.64
N SER A 15 19.13 -15.02 12.82
CA SER A 15 19.93 -14.76 14.02
C SER A 15 19.02 -14.66 15.25
N PRO A 16 19.45 -15.13 16.43
CA PRO A 16 18.74 -14.89 17.69
C PRO A 16 18.64 -13.40 18.04
N ASN A 17 19.47 -12.54 17.42
CA ASN A 17 19.45 -11.10 17.61
C ASN A 17 18.68 -10.35 16.51
N ALA A 18 17.96 -11.05 15.62
CA ALA A 18 17.17 -10.40 14.59
C ALA A 18 16.14 -9.44 15.23
N SER A 19 15.99 -8.24 14.68
CA SER A 19 15.01 -7.28 15.19
C SER A 19 13.64 -7.57 14.58
N ILE A 20 12.69 -7.99 15.41
CA ILE A 20 11.26 -8.05 15.06
C ILE A 20 10.54 -7.08 16.00
N PRO A 21 10.52 -5.78 15.68
CA PRO A 21 10.04 -4.73 16.56
C PRO A 21 8.51 -4.74 16.70
N ASP A 22 8.01 -4.40 17.88
CA ASP A 22 6.59 -4.17 18.12
C ASP A 22 6.21 -2.70 17.83
N SER A 23 4.92 -2.46 17.59
CA SER A 23 4.40 -1.12 17.30
C SER A 23 4.80 -0.10 18.37
N GLY A 24 5.31 1.05 17.92
CA GLY A 24 5.76 2.14 18.80
C GLY A 24 7.25 2.10 19.18
N THR A 25 7.99 1.07 18.74
CA THR A 25 9.46 1.05 18.88
C THR A 25 10.16 1.75 17.70
N PRO A 26 11.43 2.22 17.87
CA PRO A 26 12.13 3.00 16.84
C PRO A 26 12.34 2.29 15.50
N TYR A 27 12.38 0.95 15.50
CA TYR A 27 12.61 0.14 14.31
C TYR A 27 11.32 -0.48 13.73
N TYR A 28 10.15 -0.12 14.26
CA TYR A 28 8.88 -0.63 13.77
C TYR A 28 8.49 -0.09 12.38
N GLY A 29 7.87 -0.96 11.57
CA GLY A 29 7.38 -0.62 10.23
C GLY A 29 8.50 -0.50 9.19
N TYR A 30 8.13 -0.09 7.97
CA TYR A 30 9.08 -0.02 6.85
C TYR A 30 10.19 1.03 7.08
N SER A 31 9.82 2.23 7.54
CA SER A 31 10.77 3.29 7.90
C SER A 31 11.76 2.81 8.97
N GLY A 32 11.24 2.22 10.05
CA GLY A 32 12.06 1.70 11.15
C GLY A 32 12.98 0.55 10.74
N ALA A 33 12.56 -0.30 9.79
CA ALA A 33 13.41 -1.36 9.25
C ALA A 33 14.61 -0.78 8.47
N VAL A 34 14.38 0.23 7.61
CA VAL A 34 15.49 0.92 6.91
C VAL A 34 16.37 1.66 7.92
N LYS A 35 15.80 2.29 8.94
CA LYS A 35 16.59 2.90 10.02
C LYS A 35 17.49 1.90 10.76
N CYS A 36 16.98 0.70 11.05
CA CYS A 36 17.77 -0.37 11.68
C CYS A 36 19.00 -0.75 10.83
N LEU A 37 18.85 -0.77 9.51
CA LEU A 37 19.95 -0.96 8.56
C LEU A 37 20.92 0.23 8.58
N SER A 38 20.40 1.45 8.56
CA SER A 38 21.22 2.67 8.52
C SER A 38 22.04 2.89 9.79
N ASP A 39 21.49 2.53 10.95
CA ASP A 39 22.18 2.56 12.24
C ASP A 39 23.27 1.47 12.37
N GLY A 40 23.31 0.50 11.42
CA GLY A 40 24.20 -0.66 11.49
C GLY A 40 23.78 -1.70 12.54
N SER A 41 22.56 -1.59 13.07
CA SER A 41 21.99 -2.55 14.03
C SER A 41 21.61 -3.88 13.37
N GLY A 42 21.36 -3.89 12.06
CA GLY A 42 21.14 -5.09 11.26
C GLY A 42 21.79 -4.99 9.90
N ASP A 43 22.26 -6.12 9.37
CA ASP A 43 22.93 -6.18 8.06
C ASP A 43 21.96 -6.21 6.87
N VAL A 44 20.68 -6.55 7.12
CA VAL A 44 19.62 -6.69 6.12
C VAL A 44 18.31 -6.15 6.70
N ALA A 45 17.58 -5.37 5.91
CA ALA A 45 16.23 -4.91 6.24
C ALA A 45 15.22 -5.37 5.19
N PHE A 46 14.04 -5.79 5.66
CA PHE A 46 12.92 -6.13 4.81
C PHE A 46 11.94 -4.96 4.77
N ALA A 47 11.84 -4.31 3.61
CA ALA A 47 10.93 -3.20 3.39
C ALA A 47 10.32 -3.25 1.97
N LYS A 48 9.35 -2.37 1.69
CA LYS A 48 8.87 -2.19 0.31
C LYS A 48 9.96 -1.56 -0.55
N ASP A 49 9.93 -1.85 -1.84
CA ASP A 49 10.79 -1.26 -2.86
C ASP A 49 10.81 0.27 -2.81
N SER A 50 9.65 0.89 -2.61
CA SER A 50 9.51 2.36 -2.54
C SER A 50 10.00 2.98 -1.23
N THR A 51 10.35 2.19 -0.20
CA THR A 51 10.60 2.72 1.15
C THR A 51 11.80 3.65 1.19
N VAL A 52 12.93 3.24 0.61
CA VAL A 52 14.15 4.05 0.64
C VAL A 52 13.92 5.38 -0.06
N ASP A 53 13.29 5.37 -1.23
CA ASP A 53 13.05 6.58 -2.00
C ASP A 53 12.09 7.53 -1.27
N SER A 54 11.11 6.97 -0.55
CA SER A 54 10.12 7.76 0.20
C SER A 54 10.69 8.46 1.44
N TYR A 55 11.78 7.97 2.03
CA TYR A 55 12.34 8.51 3.27
C TYR A 55 13.74 9.12 3.11
N CYS A 56 14.48 8.74 2.07
CA CYS A 56 15.90 9.06 1.92
C CYS A 56 16.30 9.60 0.53
N ASP A 57 15.38 9.69 -0.44
CA ASP A 57 15.67 10.17 -1.80
C ASP A 57 14.59 11.14 -2.32
N ASN A 58 14.03 11.95 -1.42
CA ASN A 58 13.05 12.96 -1.78
C ASN A 58 13.71 14.13 -2.55
N GLU A 59 12.92 14.80 -3.39
CA GLU A 59 13.38 15.99 -4.13
C GLU A 59 13.78 17.14 -3.20
N ASP A 60 13.02 17.35 -2.12
CA ASP A 60 13.41 18.24 -1.03
C ASP A 60 14.22 17.46 0.01
N ILE A 61 15.49 17.82 0.15
CA ILE A 61 16.40 17.18 1.09
C ILE A 61 15.96 17.35 2.56
N ASN A 62 15.12 18.35 2.86
CA ASN A 62 14.60 18.55 4.22
C ASN A 62 13.51 17.54 4.59
N ASP A 63 12.91 16.88 3.60
CA ASP A 63 11.92 15.81 3.81
C ASP A 63 12.61 14.46 4.07
N ASN A 64 13.92 14.36 3.83
CA ASN A 64 14.68 13.16 4.14
C ASN A 64 14.94 13.01 5.62
N GLU A 65 14.90 11.76 6.07
CA GLU A 65 15.16 11.41 7.46
C GLU A 65 16.65 11.57 7.82
N GLU A 66 16.94 12.09 9.02
CA GLU A 66 18.31 12.38 9.47
C GLU A 66 19.23 11.15 9.56
N TRP A 67 18.64 9.97 9.74
CA TRP A 67 19.36 8.70 9.86
C TRP A 67 19.65 8.04 8.50
N CYS A 68 19.27 8.67 7.39
CA CYS A 68 19.56 8.14 6.07
C CYS A 68 21.06 8.07 5.78
N LEU A 69 21.49 6.93 5.24
CA LEU A 69 22.76 6.80 4.53
C LEU A 69 22.66 7.44 3.13
N ASP A 70 23.80 7.58 2.45
CA ASP A 70 23.80 7.99 1.05
C ASP A 70 23.01 6.98 0.22
N ARG A 71 22.21 7.46 -0.75
CA ARG A 71 21.28 6.62 -1.53
C ARG A 71 21.95 5.43 -2.22
N ASN A 72 23.21 5.58 -2.62
CA ASN A 72 24.02 4.55 -3.28
C ASN A 72 24.51 3.44 -2.33
N GLN A 73 24.36 3.61 -1.02
CA GLN A 73 24.71 2.59 -0.02
C GLN A 73 23.58 1.58 0.19
N TYR A 74 22.34 1.94 -0.18
CA TYR A 74 21.22 1.00 -0.18
C TYR A 74 21.23 0.15 -1.46
N VAL A 75 21.48 -1.14 -1.30
CA VAL A 75 21.44 -2.11 -2.39
C VAL A 75 20.16 -2.95 -2.25
N ALA A 76 19.19 -2.70 -3.12
CA ALA A 76 18.00 -3.52 -3.21
C ALA A 76 18.34 -4.86 -3.88
N LEU A 77 17.86 -5.96 -3.29
CA LEU A 77 17.87 -7.27 -3.93
C LEU A 77 16.72 -7.37 -4.94
N ASP A 78 16.82 -8.34 -5.86
CA ASP A 78 15.73 -8.65 -6.77
C ASP A 78 14.44 -8.94 -5.99
N SER A 79 13.33 -8.39 -6.46
CA SER A 79 12.02 -8.61 -5.85
C SER A 79 11.67 -10.09 -5.89
N PHE A 80 11.41 -10.69 -4.74
CA PHE A 80 11.06 -12.10 -4.60
C PHE A 80 9.55 -12.36 -4.47
N GLY A 81 8.72 -11.30 -4.56
CA GLY A 81 7.27 -11.40 -4.53
C GLY A 81 6.61 -10.03 -4.67
N GLN A 82 5.35 -10.03 -5.09
CA GLN A 82 4.51 -8.83 -5.11
C GLN A 82 3.57 -8.86 -3.91
N ALA A 83 3.59 -7.80 -3.12
CA ALA A 83 2.63 -7.61 -2.05
C ALA A 83 1.37 -6.91 -2.61
N PRO A 84 0.16 -7.46 -2.41
CA PRO A 84 -1.05 -6.83 -2.88
C PRO A 84 -1.29 -5.48 -2.17
N SER A 85 -1.91 -4.54 -2.86
CA SER A 85 -2.29 -3.23 -2.31
C SER A 85 -3.49 -3.33 -1.36
N HIS A 86 -3.83 -2.22 -0.69
CA HIS A 86 -4.94 -2.16 0.26
C HIS A 86 -6.28 -2.47 -0.42
N PRO A 87 -7.02 -3.50 0.03
CA PRO A 87 -8.32 -3.83 -0.54
C PRO A 87 -9.45 -3.02 0.13
N ILE A 88 -10.47 -2.67 -0.66
CA ILE A 88 -11.78 -2.27 -0.16
C ILE A 88 -12.70 -3.49 -0.28
N MET A 89 -13.22 -3.98 0.85
CA MET A 89 -14.05 -5.18 0.90
C MET A 89 -15.49 -4.86 1.29
N TYR A 90 -16.44 -5.66 0.80
CA TYR A 90 -17.84 -5.60 1.19
C TYR A 90 -18.37 -7.01 1.47
N ASN A 91 -19.38 -7.11 2.32
CA ASN A 91 -20.08 -8.37 2.56
C ASN A 91 -21.28 -8.50 1.59
N PRO A 92 -21.29 -9.49 0.68
CA PRO A 92 -22.36 -9.67 -0.30
C PRO A 92 -23.71 -10.07 0.33
N SER A 93 -23.71 -10.63 1.54
CA SER A 93 -24.93 -11.04 2.23
C SER A 93 -25.68 -9.88 2.88
N SER A 94 -24.97 -8.79 3.22
CA SER A 94 -25.55 -7.60 3.85
C SER A 94 -25.78 -6.44 2.88
N LEU A 95 -25.05 -6.40 1.76
CA LEU A 95 -25.11 -5.32 0.79
C LEU A 95 -25.86 -5.78 -0.46
N ASP A 96 -27.04 -5.20 -0.71
CA ASP A 96 -27.83 -5.53 -1.88
C ASP A 96 -27.12 -5.16 -3.20
N VAL A 97 -27.55 -5.79 -4.28
CA VAL A 97 -26.91 -5.66 -5.61
C VAL A 97 -26.92 -4.21 -6.11
N GLN A 98 -27.96 -3.43 -5.84
CA GLN A 98 -28.08 -2.05 -6.31
C GLN A 98 -27.08 -1.17 -5.58
N THR A 99 -27.08 -1.21 -4.24
CA THR A 99 -26.14 -0.43 -3.41
C THR A 99 -24.70 -0.80 -3.71
N ARG A 100 -24.41 -2.11 -3.83
CA ARG A 100 -23.08 -2.59 -4.23
C ARG A 100 -22.63 -2.01 -5.57
N THR A 101 -23.51 -2.01 -6.56
CA THR A 101 -23.19 -1.50 -7.89
C THR A 101 -22.95 0.01 -7.85
N ALA A 102 -23.77 0.74 -7.11
CA ALA A 102 -23.61 2.18 -6.92
C ALA A 102 -22.25 2.51 -6.28
N ILE A 103 -21.92 1.89 -5.14
CA ILE A 103 -20.65 2.11 -4.43
C ILE A 103 -19.45 1.83 -5.35
N LEU A 104 -19.47 0.68 -6.02
CA LEU A 104 -18.34 0.30 -6.87
C LEU A 104 -18.20 1.25 -8.06
N ASN A 105 -19.29 1.68 -8.68
CA ASN A 105 -19.22 2.63 -9.78
C ASN A 105 -18.75 4.02 -9.31
N SER A 106 -19.21 4.49 -8.15
CA SER A 106 -18.75 5.75 -7.55
C SER A 106 -17.26 5.72 -7.19
N LEU A 107 -16.74 4.59 -6.73
CA LEU A 107 -15.31 4.45 -6.47
C LEU A 107 -14.50 4.38 -7.77
N MET A 108 -15.00 3.64 -8.77
CA MET A 108 -14.33 3.56 -10.07
C MET A 108 -14.34 4.90 -10.82
N SER A 109 -15.35 5.75 -10.60
CA SER A 109 -15.40 7.06 -11.27
C SER A 109 -14.26 7.99 -10.83
N LEU A 110 -13.74 7.82 -9.61
CA LEU A 110 -12.59 8.60 -9.13
C LEU A 110 -11.36 8.44 -10.03
N ASN A 111 -11.19 7.30 -10.69
CA ASN A 111 -10.07 7.06 -11.61
C ASN A 111 -10.11 7.96 -12.84
N TYR A 112 -11.28 8.50 -13.21
CA TYR A 112 -11.46 9.27 -14.42
C TYR A 112 -11.44 10.78 -14.18
N GLU A 113 -11.34 11.21 -12.94
CA GLU A 113 -11.35 12.62 -12.59
C GLU A 113 -9.97 13.07 -12.11
N THR A 114 -9.42 14.11 -12.74
CA THR A 114 -8.12 14.67 -12.38
C THR A 114 -8.19 16.17 -12.24
N TYR A 115 -7.49 16.74 -11.25
CA TYR A 115 -7.42 18.20 -11.13
C TYR A 115 -6.47 18.76 -12.17
N VAL A 116 -6.94 19.75 -12.93
CA VAL A 116 -6.15 20.43 -13.95
C VAL A 116 -6.02 21.91 -13.64
N GLU A 117 -4.82 22.47 -13.86
CA GLU A 117 -4.53 23.90 -13.67
C GLU A 117 -4.17 24.53 -15.02
N ASN A 118 -4.88 25.61 -15.40
CA ASN A 118 -4.67 26.35 -16.65
C ASN A 118 -4.71 25.46 -17.91
N TYR A 119 -5.56 24.44 -17.91
CA TYR A 119 -5.72 23.52 -19.02
C TYR A 119 -6.37 24.23 -20.20
N THR A 120 -5.67 24.28 -21.34
CA THR A 120 -6.16 24.97 -22.54
C THR A 120 -6.84 23.99 -23.49
N ALA A 121 -8.14 24.16 -23.69
CA ALA A 121 -8.92 23.40 -24.67
C ALA A 121 -9.70 24.37 -25.57
N MET A 122 -9.61 24.16 -26.89
CA MET A 122 -10.33 24.97 -27.90
C MET A 122 -10.14 26.50 -27.78
N GLY A 123 -9.01 26.96 -27.23
CA GLY A 123 -8.70 28.39 -27.07
C GLY A 123 -9.18 29.01 -25.76
N SER A 124 -9.79 28.24 -24.87
CA SER A 124 -10.17 28.64 -23.51
C SER A 124 -9.33 27.90 -22.47
N THR A 125 -8.99 28.57 -21.39
CA THR A 125 -8.24 28.01 -20.24
C THR A 125 -9.20 27.68 -19.11
N PHE A 126 -9.06 26.50 -18.54
CA PHE A 126 -9.92 25.99 -17.48
C PHE A 126 -9.06 25.50 -16.31
N THR A 127 -9.58 25.65 -15.10
CA THR A 127 -8.98 25.11 -13.87
C THR A 127 -10.09 24.47 -13.06
N GLY A 128 -9.94 23.21 -12.70
CA GLY A 128 -11.02 22.45 -12.05
C GLY A 128 -10.81 20.95 -12.10
N CYS A 129 -11.81 20.20 -11.65
CA CYS A 129 -11.83 18.75 -11.78
C CYS A 129 -12.24 18.38 -13.21
N TYR A 130 -11.35 17.72 -13.95
CA TYR A 130 -11.61 17.27 -15.31
C TYR A 130 -11.96 15.78 -15.32
N ASP A 131 -13.17 15.45 -15.76
CA ASP A 131 -13.60 14.07 -16.01
C ASP A 131 -13.24 13.67 -17.44
N ILE A 132 -12.25 12.79 -17.58
CA ILE A 132 -11.74 12.31 -18.86
C ILE A 132 -12.73 11.36 -19.56
N SER A 133 -13.70 10.77 -18.85
CA SER A 133 -14.65 9.83 -19.44
C SER A 133 -15.73 10.54 -20.26
N VAL A 134 -16.16 11.74 -19.82
CA VAL A 134 -17.18 12.56 -20.49
C VAL A 134 -16.64 13.87 -21.06
N HIS A 135 -15.38 14.19 -20.80
CA HIS A 135 -14.70 15.42 -21.25
C HIS A 135 -15.39 16.69 -20.73
N VAL A 136 -15.77 16.70 -19.45
CA VAL A 136 -16.40 17.83 -18.76
C VAL A 136 -15.48 18.31 -17.65
N ILE A 137 -15.41 19.64 -17.45
CA ILE A 137 -14.66 20.26 -16.36
C ILE A 137 -15.65 20.85 -15.36
N ASP A 138 -15.49 20.49 -14.09
CA ASP A 138 -16.12 21.14 -12.95
C ASP A 138 -15.16 22.18 -12.37
N GLU A 139 -15.45 23.46 -12.64
CA GLU A 139 -14.68 24.61 -12.16
C GLU A 139 -15.14 25.09 -10.76
N GLU A 140 -16.26 24.58 -10.24
CA GLU A 140 -16.83 25.00 -8.95
C GLU A 140 -16.28 24.16 -7.78
N SER A 141 -16.01 22.88 -8.03
CA SER A 141 -15.49 21.94 -7.03
C SER A 141 -14.08 22.29 -6.57
N GLN A 142 -13.81 22.04 -5.29
CA GLN A 142 -12.50 22.26 -4.70
C GLN A 142 -11.51 21.18 -5.16
N ARG A 143 -10.22 21.52 -5.25
CA ARG A 143 -9.18 20.57 -5.67
C ARG A 143 -9.23 19.24 -4.90
N ASN A 144 -9.39 19.30 -3.58
CA ASN A 144 -9.41 18.12 -2.71
C ASN A 144 -10.65 17.23 -2.88
N THR A 145 -11.65 17.65 -3.67
CA THR A 145 -12.82 16.82 -3.99
C THR A 145 -12.70 16.09 -5.32
N CYS A 146 -11.67 16.37 -6.13
CA CYS A 146 -11.46 15.66 -7.38
C CYS A 146 -10.99 14.22 -7.13
N GLY A 147 -11.41 13.29 -7.99
CA GLY A 147 -11.09 11.87 -7.91
C GLY A 147 -9.62 11.56 -7.66
N SER A 148 -8.70 12.10 -8.47
CA SER A 148 -7.26 11.88 -8.32
C SER A 148 -6.71 12.35 -6.97
N GLU A 149 -7.24 13.46 -6.44
CA GLU A 149 -6.82 14.04 -5.16
C GLU A 149 -7.39 13.25 -3.99
N ILE A 150 -8.61 12.71 -4.10
CA ILE A 150 -9.17 11.78 -3.10
C ILE A 150 -8.35 10.49 -3.08
N LEU A 151 -8.06 9.93 -4.26
CA LEU A 151 -7.30 8.70 -4.41
C LEU A 151 -5.90 8.83 -3.79
N ALA A 152 -5.20 9.92 -4.09
CA ALA A 152 -3.86 10.19 -3.55
C ALA A 152 -3.89 10.50 -2.05
N ASN A 153 -4.73 11.44 -1.60
CA ASN A 153 -4.65 11.97 -0.24
C ASN A 153 -5.37 11.11 0.81
N ILE A 154 -6.42 10.36 0.41
CA ILE A 154 -7.21 9.55 1.35
C ILE A 154 -6.88 8.06 1.22
N LEU A 155 -6.84 7.54 -0.01
CA LEU A 155 -6.65 6.12 -0.26
C LEU A 155 -5.18 5.75 -0.52
N ASN A 156 -4.29 6.74 -0.61
CA ASN A 156 -2.87 6.57 -0.88
C ASN A 156 -2.62 5.62 -2.06
N THR A 157 -3.38 5.82 -3.14
CA THR A 157 -3.31 5.02 -4.35
C THR A 157 -3.51 5.92 -5.57
N PRO A 158 -2.83 5.66 -6.69
CA PRO A 158 -3.07 6.40 -7.93
C PRO A 158 -4.42 6.05 -8.59
N GLY A 159 -5.05 4.95 -8.17
CA GLY A 159 -6.31 4.48 -8.76
C GLY A 159 -6.82 3.21 -8.10
N LEU A 160 -7.98 2.77 -8.57
CA LEU A 160 -8.66 1.57 -8.10
C LEU A 160 -8.94 0.62 -9.26
N VAL A 161 -8.95 -0.67 -8.98
CA VAL A 161 -9.33 -1.68 -9.97
C VAL A 161 -10.31 -2.66 -9.35
N ARG A 162 -11.26 -3.13 -10.15
CA ARG A 162 -12.20 -4.16 -9.71
C ARG A 162 -11.56 -5.53 -9.87
N VAL A 163 -11.36 -6.22 -8.75
CA VAL A 163 -10.78 -7.56 -8.68
C VAL A 163 -11.49 -8.41 -7.64
N THR A 164 -11.39 -9.73 -7.77
CA THR A 164 -11.82 -10.67 -6.73
C THR A 164 -10.70 -10.87 -5.71
N SER A 165 -11.00 -11.42 -4.53
CA SER A 165 -9.97 -11.76 -3.55
C SER A 165 -8.97 -12.77 -4.10
N GLN A 166 -9.42 -13.72 -4.94
CA GLN A 166 -8.57 -14.70 -5.60
C GLN A 166 -7.58 -14.04 -6.55
N ASP A 167 -8.05 -13.11 -7.40
CA ASP A 167 -7.18 -12.40 -8.35
C ASP A 167 -6.25 -11.42 -7.64
N HIS A 168 -6.74 -10.71 -6.62
CA HIS A 168 -5.98 -9.71 -5.87
C HIS A 168 -4.86 -10.34 -5.06
N LEU A 169 -5.14 -11.45 -4.37
CA LEU A 169 -4.13 -12.15 -3.58
C LEU A 169 -3.26 -13.07 -4.45
N GLY A 170 -3.75 -13.57 -5.58
CA GLY A 170 -2.98 -14.30 -6.58
C GLY A 170 -1.89 -15.22 -6.00
N SER A 171 -0.65 -15.02 -6.45
CA SER A 171 0.53 -15.77 -5.97
C SER A 171 0.92 -15.46 -4.53
N TYR A 172 0.50 -14.31 -3.98
CA TYR A 172 0.73 -13.97 -2.57
C TYR A 172 -0.03 -14.92 -1.63
N SER A 173 -1.21 -15.40 -2.04
CA SER A 173 -1.95 -16.43 -1.30
C SER A 173 -1.16 -17.75 -1.19
N GLU A 174 -0.45 -18.14 -2.25
CA GLU A 174 0.37 -19.35 -2.27
C GLU A 174 1.57 -19.20 -1.31
N LEU A 175 2.24 -18.04 -1.33
CA LEU A 175 3.34 -17.75 -0.40
C LEU A 175 2.89 -17.79 1.06
N ILE A 176 1.72 -17.23 1.38
CA ILE A 176 1.14 -17.32 2.73
C ILE A 176 0.85 -18.76 3.09
N SER A 177 0.26 -19.55 2.19
CA SER A 177 -0.11 -20.94 2.49
C SER A 177 1.07 -21.84 2.88
N ASN A 178 2.29 -21.48 2.45
CA ASN A 178 3.52 -22.19 2.79
C ASN A 178 4.04 -21.87 4.21
N ILE A 179 3.45 -20.91 4.90
CA ILE A 179 3.83 -20.53 6.26
C ILE A 179 3.39 -21.64 7.24
N PRO A 180 4.32 -22.32 7.94
CA PRO A 180 3.96 -23.41 8.83
C PRO A 180 2.98 -22.97 9.93
N GLY A 181 1.85 -23.68 10.05
CA GLY A 181 0.82 -23.41 11.06
C GLY A 181 -0.13 -22.26 10.73
N ILE A 182 -0.02 -21.65 9.55
CA ILE A 182 -0.87 -20.53 9.14
C ILE A 182 -2.34 -20.93 8.95
N SER A 183 -2.62 -22.12 8.40
CA SER A 183 -3.98 -22.63 8.22
C SER A 183 -4.68 -22.72 9.58
N SER A 184 -4.08 -23.46 10.52
CA SER A 184 -4.62 -23.62 11.87
C SER A 184 -4.82 -22.28 12.58
N TYR A 185 -3.93 -21.31 12.38
CA TYR A 185 -4.11 -19.96 12.94
C TYR A 185 -5.38 -19.27 12.41
N TYR A 186 -5.64 -19.36 11.10
CA TYR A 186 -6.82 -18.76 10.50
C TYR A 186 -8.10 -19.53 10.86
N ASP A 187 -8.04 -20.86 10.89
CA ASP A 187 -9.16 -21.73 11.26
C ASP A 187 -9.64 -21.43 12.69
N ASP A 188 -8.71 -21.35 13.65
CA ASP A 188 -9.02 -21.07 15.07
C ASP A 188 -9.53 -19.63 15.29
N LYS A 189 -8.99 -18.65 14.54
CA LYS A 189 -9.29 -17.23 14.76
C LYS A 189 -10.61 -16.79 14.13
N PHE A 190 -11.01 -17.42 13.03
CA PHE A 190 -12.15 -16.96 12.23
C PHE A 190 -13.32 -17.94 12.22
N GLU A 191 -13.26 -19.04 13.00
CA GLU A 191 -14.29 -20.09 13.04
C GLU A 191 -14.82 -20.40 11.63
N ILE A 192 -13.89 -20.60 10.68
CA ILE A 192 -14.25 -20.89 9.30
C ILE A 192 -14.76 -22.33 9.31
N GLU A 193 -16.06 -22.52 9.51
CA GLU A 193 -16.71 -23.81 9.31
C GLU A 193 -16.59 -24.16 7.82
N GLU A 194 -15.79 -25.19 7.51
CA GLU A 194 -15.72 -25.83 6.18
C GLU A 194 -17.07 -26.39 5.72
#